data_AF-A0A7K0BKA3-F1
#
_entry.id   AF-A0A7K0BKA3-F1
#
_cell.length_a   1.000
_cell.length_b   1.000
_cell.length_c   1.000
_cell.angle_alpha   90.00
_cell.angle_beta   90.00
_cell.angle_gamma   90.00
#
_symmetry.space_group_name_H-M   'P 1'
#
loop_
_entity.id
_entity.type
_entity.pdbx_description
1 polymer ?
#
loop_
_entity_poly.entity_id
_entity_poly.type
_entity_poly.pdbx_seq_one_letter_code
_entity_poly.pdbx_strand_id
1 'polypeptide(L)'
;MLSITFFGSKAERLKLEGTSLREVLELQRSEKFTFSPIAFQSSSGKLMYYHENVIYSFLQDEDISISELLEFCECKAVWKNTKDVFTSTKFQVDKGHFWKQNRESLILVDDDQFVESEIDLNCFERIV
;
A
#
# COMPACT_ATOMS: atom_id res chain seq x y z
N MET A 1 7.48 -21.85 5.39
CA MET A 1 6.52 -21.38 4.38
C MET A 1 6.08 -19.98 4.79
N LEU A 2 6.23 -19.02 3.89
CA LEU A 2 5.79 -17.64 4.09
C LEU A 2 4.28 -17.58 3.91
N SER A 3 3.61 -16.77 4.74
CA SER A 3 2.19 -16.52 4.64
C SER A 3 1.94 -15.01 4.60
N ILE A 4 1.14 -14.56 3.63
CA ILE A 4 0.81 -13.15 3.43
C ILE A 4 -0.71 -13.01 3.34
N THR A 5 -1.23 -12.01 4.03
CA THR A 5 -2.63 -11.59 3.94
C THR A 5 -2.71 -10.31 3.14
N PHE A 6 -3.38 -10.33 2.01
CA PHE A 6 -3.70 -9.15 1.21
C PHE A 6 -5.06 -8.58 1.64
N PHE A 7 -5.18 -7.26 1.59
CA PHE A 7 -6.38 -6.49 1.94
C PHE A 7 -6.88 -5.76 0.70
N GLY A 8 -8.13 -5.98 0.34
CA GLY A 8 -8.77 -5.33 -0.82
C GLY A 8 -9.69 -4.19 -0.38
N SER A 9 -10.40 -3.60 -1.35
CA SER A 9 -11.45 -2.65 -1.04
C SER A 9 -12.61 -3.36 -0.32
N LYS A 10 -13.26 -2.71 0.67
CA LYS A 10 -14.49 -3.21 1.32
C LYS A 10 -14.35 -4.53 2.08
N ALA A 11 -13.36 -4.62 2.97
CA ALA A 11 -13.12 -5.73 3.91
C ALA A 11 -12.77 -7.10 3.27
N GLU A 12 -12.54 -7.15 1.97
CA GLU A 12 -12.05 -8.33 1.27
C GLU A 12 -10.62 -8.67 1.73
N ARG A 13 -10.35 -9.96 1.93
CA ARG A 13 -9.03 -10.46 2.31
C ARG A 13 -8.68 -11.70 1.51
N LEU A 14 -7.44 -11.79 1.07
CA LEU A 14 -6.89 -12.96 0.40
C LEU A 14 -5.64 -13.41 1.13
N LYS A 15 -5.62 -14.66 1.60
CA LYS A 15 -4.43 -15.24 2.24
C LYS A 15 -3.75 -16.18 1.26
N LEU A 16 -2.46 -15.96 1.02
CA LEU A 16 -1.63 -16.79 0.15
C LEU A 16 -0.39 -17.26 0.90
N GLU A 17 0.13 -18.40 0.48
CA GLU A 17 1.32 -19.02 1.06
C GLU A 17 2.30 -19.41 -0.04
N GLY A 18 3.59 -19.32 0.26
CA GLY A 18 4.65 -19.60 -0.70
C GLY A 18 6.01 -19.78 -0.02
N THR A 19 7.05 -20.01 -0.80
CA THR A 19 8.43 -20.16 -0.32
C THR A 19 9.16 -18.82 -0.22
N SER A 20 8.74 -17.82 -1.01
CA SER A 20 9.32 -16.47 -1.02
C SER A 20 8.25 -15.37 -1.17
N LEU A 21 8.60 -14.13 -0.85
CA LEU A 21 7.71 -12.97 -1.07
C LEU A 21 7.36 -12.80 -2.55
N ARG A 22 8.35 -12.97 -3.43
CA ARG A 22 8.18 -12.90 -4.89
C ARG A 22 7.13 -13.90 -5.37
N GLU A 23 7.27 -15.17 -5.00
CA GLU A 23 6.31 -16.22 -5.38
C GLU A 23 4.88 -15.87 -4.92
N VAL A 24 4.72 -15.34 -3.71
CA VAL A 24 3.39 -14.98 -3.19
C VAL A 24 2.79 -13.78 -3.94
N LEU A 25 3.62 -12.80 -4.32
CA LEU A 25 3.18 -11.66 -5.14
C LEU A 25 2.83 -12.08 -6.57
N GLU A 26 3.60 -12.98 -7.19
CA GLU A 26 3.31 -13.57 -8.50
C GLU A 26 1.99 -14.35 -8.48
N LEU A 27 1.77 -15.17 -7.45
CA LEU A 27 0.52 -15.91 -7.26
C LEU A 27 -0.67 -14.96 -7.16
N GLN A 28 -0.55 -13.89 -6.36
CA GLN A 28 -1.62 -12.90 -6.20
C GLN A 28 -2.00 -12.24 -7.53
N ARG A 29 -1.01 -11.96 -8.39
CA ARG A 29 -1.22 -11.32 -9.70
C ARG A 29 -1.69 -12.28 -10.79
N SER A 30 -1.75 -13.58 -10.52
CA SER A 30 -2.22 -14.54 -11.52
C SER A 30 -3.66 -14.23 -11.94
N GLU A 31 -3.97 -14.42 -13.23
CA GLU A 31 -5.28 -14.12 -13.83
C GLU A 31 -6.47 -14.84 -13.17
N LYS A 32 -6.20 -15.82 -12.31
CA LYS A 32 -7.21 -16.53 -11.52
C LYS A 32 -7.83 -15.67 -10.42
N PHE A 33 -7.19 -14.57 -10.02
CA PHE A 33 -7.68 -13.68 -8.97
C PHE A 33 -8.24 -12.38 -9.57
N THR A 34 -9.51 -12.10 -9.34
CA THR A 34 -10.13 -10.79 -9.64
C THR A 34 -9.90 -9.76 -8.53
N PHE A 35 -9.03 -10.07 -7.58
CA PHE A 35 -8.82 -9.32 -6.35
C PHE A 35 -7.74 -8.25 -6.54
N SER A 36 -8.10 -6.98 -6.28
CA SER A 36 -7.17 -5.85 -6.34
C SER A 36 -6.72 -5.45 -4.93
N PRO A 37 -5.50 -5.82 -4.51
CA PRO A 37 -4.97 -5.46 -3.20
C PRO A 37 -4.73 -3.95 -3.08
N ILE A 38 -5.00 -3.42 -1.88
CA ILE A 38 -4.62 -2.10 -1.41
C ILE A 38 -3.38 -2.20 -0.52
N ALA A 39 -3.28 -3.30 0.24
CA ALA A 39 -2.17 -3.55 1.16
C ALA A 39 -1.95 -5.05 1.33
N PHE A 40 -0.83 -5.41 1.93
CA PHE A 40 -0.54 -6.77 2.35
C PHE A 40 0.28 -6.81 3.63
N GLN A 41 0.04 -7.83 4.45
CA GLN A 41 0.70 -8.02 5.74
C GLN A 41 1.39 -9.38 5.77
N SER A 42 2.66 -9.38 6.16
CA SER A 42 3.43 -10.60 6.38
C SER A 42 3.02 -11.29 7.68
N SER A 43 3.40 -12.56 7.84
CA SER A 43 3.23 -13.29 9.11
C SER A 43 3.96 -12.65 10.31
N SER A 44 4.96 -11.79 10.07
CA SER A 44 5.62 -11.01 11.13
C SER A 44 4.83 -9.77 11.57
N GLY A 45 3.70 -9.49 10.93
CA GLY A 45 2.84 -8.35 11.22
C GLY A 45 3.21 -7.06 10.49
N LYS A 46 4.30 -7.07 9.69
CA LYS A 46 4.68 -5.91 8.87
C LYS A 46 3.63 -5.66 7.80
N LEU A 47 3.08 -4.44 7.79
CA LEU A 47 2.12 -3.99 6.81
C LEU A 47 2.83 -3.21 5.69
N MET A 48 2.44 -3.50 4.47
CA MET A 48 2.95 -2.86 3.27
C MET A 48 1.77 -2.38 2.43
N TYR A 49 1.82 -1.13 1.97
CA TYR A 49 0.95 -0.65 0.92
C TYR A 49 1.25 -1.38 -0.38
N TYR A 50 0.21 -1.75 -1.13
CA TYR A 50 0.38 -2.42 -2.42
C TYR A 50 0.61 -1.37 -3.50
N HIS A 51 1.88 -1.00 -3.69
CA HIS A 51 2.26 -0.05 -4.73
C HIS A 51 2.46 -0.77 -6.06
N GLU A 52 1.51 -0.65 -6.97
CA GLU A 52 1.47 -1.40 -8.25
C GLU A 52 2.80 -1.30 -9.02
N ASN A 53 3.30 -0.08 -9.26
CA ASN A 53 4.54 0.14 -10.00
C ASN A 53 5.77 -0.47 -9.32
N VAL A 54 5.97 -0.21 -8.02
CA VAL A 54 7.11 -0.76 -7.26
C VAL A 54 7.06 -2.29 -7.21
N ILE A 55 5.89 -2.88 -7.02
CA ILE A 55 5.71 -4.33 -7.02
C ILE A 55 5.99 -4.91 -8.40
N TYR A 56 5.50 -4.26 -9.46
CA TYR A 56 5.78 -4.68 -10.83
C TYR A 56 7.29 -4.67 -11.13
N SER A 57 7.99 -3.58 -10.81
CA SER A 57 9.45 -3.49 -10.98
C SER A 57 10.21 -4.54 -10.15
N PHE A 58 9.80 -4.75 -8.89
CA PHE A 58 10.36 -5.82 -8.06
C PHE A 58 10.20 -7.21 -8.70
N LEU A 59 9.05 -7.49 -9.34
CA LEU A 59 8.77 -8.78 -9.97
C LEU A 59 9.46 -8.97 -11.33
N GLN A 60 9.76 -7.90 -12.07
CA GLN A 60 10.47 -7.98 -13.36
C GLN A 60 12.00 -8.05 -13.22
N ASP A 61 12.54 -8.14 -11.99
CA ASP A 61 13.99 -8.06 -11.71
C ASP A 61 14.62 -6.73 -12.18
N GLU A 62 13.82 -5.68 -12.30
CA GLU A 62 14.28 -4.34 -12.66
C GLU A 62 14.68 -3.59 -11.38
N ASP A 63 15.98 -3.57 -11.08
CA ASP A 63 16.70 -2.67 -10.15
C ASP A 63 16.17 -2.46 -8.71
N ILE A 64 15.07 -3.09 -8.29
CA ILE A 64 14.50 -2.96 -6.94
C ILE A 64 14.81 -4.20 -6.12
N SER A 65 15.69 -4.02 -5.13
CA SER A 65 15.97 -5.00 -4.09
C SER A 65 14.80 -5.17 -3.12
N ILE A 66 14.80 -6.25 -2.34
CA ILE A 66 13.83 -6.45 -1.25
C ILE A 66 13.88 -5.29 -0.24
N SER A 67 15.07 -4.75 0.04
CA SER A 67 15.23 -3.59 0.93
C SER A 67 14.50 -2.36 0.42
N GLU A 68 14.62 -2.06 -0.88
CA GLU A 68 13.95 -0.91 -1.50
C GLU A 68 12.45 -1.12 -1.56
N LEU A 69 11.99 -2.33 -1.91
CA LEU A 69 10.57 -2.68 -1.85
C LEU A 69 9.98 -2.39 -0.46
N LEU A 70 10.69 -2.79 0.60
CA LEU A 70 10.28 -2.52 1.97
C LEU A 70 10.26 -1.02 2.28
N GLU A 71 11.26 -0.26 1.84
CA GLU A 71 11.31 1.20 2.07
C GLU A 71 10.14 1.94 1.39
N PHE A 72 9.80 1.58 0.16
CA PHE A 72 8.71 2.22 -0.57
C PHE A 72 7.33 1.83 -0.04
N CYS A 73 7.15 0.56 0.32
CA CYS A 73 5.84 -0.01 0.62
C CYS A 73 5.52 -0.08 2.12
N GLU A 74 6.49 -0.18 3.03
CA GLU A 74 6.23 -0.36 4.47
C GLU A 74 5.45 0.84 5.05
N CYS A 75 4.40 0.54 5.81
CA CYS A 75 3.55 1.55 6.42
C CYS A 75 2.96 1.05 7.75
N LYS A 76 2.52 1.97 8.61
CA LYS A 76 1.84 1.63 9.86
C LYS A 76 0.35 1.31 9.67
N ALA A 77 -0.25 1.96 8.68
CA ALA A 77 -1.65 1.87 8.34
C ALA A 77 -1.86 2.42 6.92
N VAL A 78 -2.98 2.05 6.31
CA VAL A 78 -3.45 2.66 5.07
C VAL A 78 -4.70 3.46 5.35
N TRP A 79 -4.72 4.69 4.86
CA TRP A 79 -5.80 5.64 5.04
C TRP A 79 -6.38 6.04 3.68
N LYS A 80 -7.60 6.53 3.70
CA LYS A 80 -8.27 7.11 2.54
C LYS A 80 -8.86 8.45 2.93
N ASN A 81 -8.67 9.47 2.10
CA ASN A 81 -9.35 10.73 2.34
C ASN A 81 -10.81 10.66 1.89
N THR A 82 -11.72 11.07 2.75
CA THR A 82 -13.17 11.13 2.50
C THR A 82 -13.62 12.51 2.00
N LYS A 83 -12.73 13.49 2.07
CA LYS A 83 -12.88 14.87 1.63
C LYS A 83 -11.63 15.31 0.87
N ASP A 84 -11.74 16.44 0.18
CA ASP A 84 -10.59 17.07 -0.46
C ASP A 84 -9.62 17.55 0.62
N VAL A 85 -8.34 17.26 0.42
CA VAL A 85 -7.27 17.60 1.38
C VAL A 85 -6.46 18.74 0.81
N PHE A 86 -6.35 19.83 1.56
CA PHE A 86 -5.47 20.94 1.24
C PHE A 86 -4.20 20.80 2.05
N THR A 87 -3.09 20.59 1.35
CA THR A 87 -1.79 20.40 1.96
C THR A 87 -1.15 21.75 2.33
N SER A 88 -0.09 21.71 3.13
CA SER A 88 0.66 22.91 3.54
C SER A 88 1.23 23.71 2.35
N THR A 89 1.47 23.05 1.22
CA THR A 89 1.94 23.65 -0.04
C THR A 89 0.80 24.19 -0.92
N LYS A 90 -0.45 24.22 -0.42
CA LYS A 90 -1.68 24.57 -1.15
C LYS A 90 -2.01 23.64 -2.31
N PHE A 91 -1.38 22.46 -2.37
CA PHE A 91 -1.81 21.41 -3.29
C PHE A 91 -3.10 20.79 -2.78
N GLN A 92 -4.09 20.65 -3.67
CA GLN A 92 -5.37 20.02 -3.38
C GLN A 92 -5.33 18.58 -3.87
N VAL A 93 -5.62 17.65 -2.97
CA VAL A 93 -5.83 16.24 -3.29
C VAL A 93 -7.33 15.96 -3.21
N ASP A 94 -7.93 15.58 -4.32
CA ASP A 94 -9.35 15.25 -4.36
C ASP A 94 -9.67 14.07 -3.43
N LYS A 95 -10.92 14.01 -2.94
CA LYS A 95 -11.39 12.86 -2.15
C LYS A 95 -11.14 11.51 -2.83
N GLY A 96 -10.86 10.49 -2.04
CA GLY A 96 -10.83 9.10 -2.47
C GLY A 96 -9.45 8.52 -2.78
N HIS A 97 -8.39 9.28 -2.58
CA HIS A 97 -7.00 8.83 -2.71
C HIS A 97 -6.53 8.06 -1.47
N PHE A 98 -5.56 7.16 -1.67
CA PHE A 98 -4.95 6.38 -0.60
C PHE A 98 -3.68 7.04 -0.08
N TRP A 99 -3.48 6.90 1.22
CA TRP A 99 -2.36 7.47 1.95
C TRP A 99 -1.72 6.41 2.83
N LYS A 100 -0.39 6.33 2.79
CA LYS A 100 0.38 5.47 3.69
C LYS A 100 0.73 6.23 4.96
N GLN A 101 0.47 5.65 6.13
CA GLN A 101 0.92 6.25 7.38
C GLN A 101 2.40 5.94 7.62
N ASN A 102 3.20 6.99 7.75
CA ASN A 102 4.58 6.91 8.20
C ASN A 102 4.74 7.75 9.48
N ARG A 103 5.14 7.11 10.58
CA ARG A 103 5.21 7.75 11.92
C ARG A 103 3.89 8.41 12.31
N GLU A 104 3.85 9.74 12.33
CA GLU A 104 2.71 10.58 12.75
C GLU A 104 2.07 11.33 11.55
N SER A 105 2.52 11.04 10.33
CA SER A 105 2.02 11.68 9.12
C SER A 105 1.46 10.68 8.10
N LEU A 106 0.67 11.22 7.18
CA LEU A 106 0.13 10.54 6.01
C LEU A 106 0.89 11.01 4.79
N ILE A 107 1.42 10.07 4.02
CA ILE A 107 2.07 10.34 2.74
C ILE A 107 1.12 9.86 1.65
N LEU A 108 0.79 10.74 0.71
CA LEU A 108 -0.02 10.38 -0.45
C LEU A 108 0.72 9.31 -1.24
N VAL A 109 0.01 8.27 -1.66
CA VAL A 109 0.57 7.32 -2.60
C VAL A 109 0.33 7.86 -4.01
N ASP A 110 1.29 8.62 -4.50
CA ASP A 110 1.32 9.21 -5.84
C ASP A 110 2.77 9.09 -6.38
N ASP A 111 2.89 8.73 -7.65
CA ASP A 111 4.18 8.56 -8.33
C ASP A 111 4.83 9.90 -8.70
N ASP A 112 4.03 10.98 -8.81
CA ASP A 112 4.49 12.25 -9.36
C ASP A 112 5.00 13.23 -8.30
N GLN A 113 4.42 13.20 -7.09
CA GLN A 113 4.70 14.20 -6.06
C GLN A 113 4.74 13.62 -4.65
N PHE A 114 5.74 14.05 -3.88
CA PHE A 114 5.76 13.82 -2.45
C PHE A 114 4.80 14.78 -1.75
N VAL A 115 3.65 14.27 -1.32
CA VAL A 115 2.63 15.03 -0.61
C VAL A 115 2.41 14.43 0.78
N GLU A 116 2.47 15.28 1.81
CA GLU A 116 2.33 14.89 3.21
C GLU A 116 1.20 15.68 3.88
N SER A 117 0.49 15.02 4.81
CA SER A 117 -0.56 15.61 5.63
C SER A 117 -0.49 15.07 7.06
N GLU A 118 -0.94 15.87 8.03
CA GLU A 118 -1.27 15.38 9.37
C GLU A 118 -2.50 14.44 9.31
N ILE A 119 -2.63 13.59 10.33
CA ILE A 119 -3.79 12.70 10.48
C ILE A 119 -4.98 13.52 11.02
N ASP A 120 -5.89 13.90 10.14
CA ASP A 120 -7.18 14.49 10.51
C ASP A 120 -8.31 13.46 10.35
N LEU A 121 -8.85 12.97 11.47
CA LEU A 121 -9.94 11.98 11.49
C LEU A 121 -11.26 12.51 10.88
N ASN A 122 -11.40 13.81 10.65
CA ASN A 122 -12.54 14.38 9.94
C ASN A 122 -12.39 14.33 8.41
N CYS A 123 -11.17 14.12 7.93
CA CYS A 123 -10.83 14.05 6.52
C CYS A 123 -10.38 12.66 6.09
N PHE A 124 -9.88 11.84 7.00
CA PHE A 124 -9.32 10.53 6.70
C PHE A 124 -10.04 9.41 7.44
N GLU A 125 -10.29 8.31 6.71
CA GLU A 125 -10.72 7.03 7.28
C GLU A 125 -9.59 6.01 7.19
N ARG A 126 -9.42 5.20 8.23
CA ARG A 126 -8.44 4.12 8.22
C ARG A 126 -9.03 2.89 7.52
N ILE A 127 -8.31 2.35 6.54
CA ILE A 127 -8.70 1.19 5.73
C ILE A 127 -8.06 -0.09 6.27
N VAL A 128 -6.78 -0.03 6.64
CA VAL A 128 -5.99 -1.16 7.19
C VAL A 128 -5.18 -0.70 8.39
#